data_AF-A0A7W0W3C6-F1
#
_entry.id   AF-A0A7W0W3C6-F1
#
_cell.length_a   1.000
_cell.length_b   1.000
_cell.length_c   1.000
_cell.angle_alpha   90.00
_cell.angle_beta   90.00
_cell.angle_gamma   90.00
#
_symmetry.space_group_name_H-M   'P 1'
#
loop_
_entity.id
_entity.type
_entity.pdbx_description
1 polymer ?
#
loop_
_entity_poly.entity_id
_entity_poly.type
_entity_poly.pdbx_seq_one_letter_code
_entity_poly.pdbx_strand_id
1 'polypeptide(L)'
;MPLRINVVTIFPEFFAAPLGLSIPSRAAAAGAVSYNVIDLRDFTHDRHRTVDDAPYGGGAGMVMKPDPFFEAVEHLGAKAPIVLLSARGRVFAHADAERFAAVEEITLL
;
A
#
# COMPACT_ATOMS: atom_id res chain seq x y z
N MET A 1 7.50 9.38 17.19
CA MET A 1 7.08 8.01 16.79
C MET A 1 7.73 7.72 15.44
N PRO A 2 8.11 6.46 15.12
CA PRO A 2 8.62 6.12 13.78
C PRO A 2 7.61 6.54 12.70
N LEU A 3 8.10 6.95 11.54
CA LEU A 3 7.28 7.07 10.34
C LEU A 3 6.65 5.70 10.03
N ARG A 4 5.32 5.63 9.89
CA ARG A 4 4.62 4.40 9.51
C ARG A 4 4.31 4.39 8.02
N ILE A 5 4.72 3.34 7.33
CA ILE A 5 4.46 3.15 5.91
C ILE A 5 3.62 1.89 5.74
N ASN A 6 2.34 2.06 5.42
CA ASN A 6 1.45 0.97 5.05
C ASN A 6 1.51 0.75 3.53
N VAL A 7 1.65 -0.49 3.09
CA VAL A 7 1.61 -0.88 1.67
C VAL A 7 0.51 -1.91 1.52
N VAL A 8 -0.57 -1.56 0.82
CA VAL A 8 -1.66 -2.48 0.50
C VAL A 8 -1.37 -3.10 -0.87
N THR A 9 -1.24 -4.42 -0.93
CA THR A 9 -0.81 -5.12 -2.16
C THR A 9 -1.35 -6.53 -2.22
N ILE A 10 -1.39 -7.11 -3.42
CA ILE A 10 -1.68 -8.54 -3.63
C ILE A 10 -0.39 -9.40 -3.66
N PHE A 11 0.78 -8.77 -3.49
CA PHE A 11 2.10 -9.41 -3.51
C PHE A 11 2.96 -9.00 -2.30
N PRO A 12 2.55 -9.32 -1.07
CA PRO A 12 3.25 -8.88 0.13
C PRO A 12 4.72 -9.37 0.18
N GLU A 13 4.99 -10.57 -0.31
CA GLU A 13 6.33 -11.18 -0.31
C GLU A 13 7.34 -10.39 -1.16
N PHE A 14 6.86 -9.68 -2.19
CA PHE A 14 7.70 -8.81 -3.02
C PHE A 14 8.42 -7.74 -2.18
N PHE A 15 7.76 -7.25 -1.12
CA PHE A 15 8.30 -6.20 -0.26
C PHE A 15 9.18 -6.73 0.86
N ALA A 16 9.05 -8.01 1.23
CA ALA A 16 9.81 -8.60 2.35
C ALA A 16 11.33 -8.51 2.12
N ALA A 17 11.79 -8.86 0.91
CA ALA A 17 13.21 -8.83 0.57
C ALA A 17 13.81 -7.41 0.55
N PRO A 18 13.31 -6.44 -0.25
CA PRO A 18 13.92 -5.11 -0.32
C PRO A 18 13.85 -4.33 0.99
N LEU A 19 12.77 -4.50 1.78
CA LEU A 19 12.63 -3.82 3.07
C LEU A 19 13.44 -4.50 4.19
N GLY A 20 13.73 -5.80 4.04
CA GLY A 20 14.52 -6.60 4.99
C GLY A 20 16.04 -6.48 4.85
N LEU A 21 16.55 -5.77 3.83
CA LEU A 21 17.99 -5.67 3.54
C LEU A 21 18.56 -4.27 3.79
N SER A 22 19.86 -4.21 4.10
CA SER A 22 20.68 -2.98 4.13
C SER A 22 20.04 -1.79 4.89
N ILE A 23 19.99 -0.61 4.28
CA ILE A 23 19.50 0.64 4.88
C ILE A 23 18.04 0.55 5.34
N PRO A 24 17.07 0.06 4.53
CA PRO A 24 15.68 -0.12 4.98
C PRO A 24 15.56 -0.91 6.29
N SER A 25 16.26 -2.04 6.39
CA SER A 25 16.27 -2.89 7.58
C SER A 25 16.91 -2.21 8.79
N ARG A 26 18.04 -1.52 8.60
CA ARG A 26 18.68 -0.74 9.67
C ARG A 26 17.79 0.39 10.18
N ALA A 27 17.07 1.08 9.29
CA ALA A 27 16.15 2.14 9.67
C ALA A 27 14.97 1.61 10.51
N ALA A 28 14.44 0.44 10.15
CA ALA A 28 13.42 -0.23 10.94
C ALA A 28 13.94 -0.68 12.31
N ALA A 29 15.12 -1.31 12.36
CA ALA A 29 15.76 -1.76 13.60
C ALA A 29 16.09 -0.59 14.55
N ALA A 30 16.40 0.59 14.00
CA ALA A 30 16.62 1.82 14.76
C ALA A 30 15.33 2.53 15.19
N GLY A 31 14.15 2.02 14.80
CA GLY A 31 12.87 2.64 15.11
C GLY A 31 12.65 3.98 14.41
N ALA A 32 13.29 4.22 13.27
CA ALA A 32 13.06 5.40 12.44
C ALA A 32 11.82 5.25 11.54
N VAL A 33 11.52 4.01 11.15
CA VAL A 33 10.40 3.66 10.27
C VAL A 33 9.78 2.32 10.67
N SER A 34 8.49 2.17 10.46
CA SER A 34 7.76 0.90 10.55
C SER A 34 7.11 0.62 9.20
N TYR A 35 7.46 -0.52 8.60
CA TYR A 35 6.82 -1.00 7.38
C TYR A 35 5.72 -1.99 7.73
N ASN A 36 4.52 -1.71 7.26
CA ASN A 36 3.37 -2.59 7.39
C ASN A 36 2.93 -2.99 5.98
N VAL A 37 3.05 -4.26 5.62
CA VAL A 37 2.69 -4.76 4.30
C VAL A 37 1.43 -5.61 4.45
N ILE A 38 0.35 -5.16 3.81
CA ILE A 38 -0.99 -5.69 3.96
C ILE A 38 -1.36 -6.45 2.71
N ASP A 39 -1.71 -7.73 2.88
CA ASP A 39 -2.27 -8.53 1.80
C ASP A 39 -3.73 -8.15 1.55
N LEU A 40 -4.00 -7.47 0.44
CA LEU A 40 -5.34 -7.05 0.05
C LEU A 40 -6.31 -8.24 -0.06
N ARG A 41 -5.79 -9.45 -0.35
CA ARG A 41 -6.58 -10.66 -0.48
C ARG A 41 -7.19 -11.11 0.85
N ASP A 42 -6.70 -10.63 2.00
CA ASP A 42 -7.29 -10.93 3.31
C ASP A 42 -8.63 -10.20 3.53
N PHE A 43 -8.94 -9.20 2.70
CA PHE A 43 -10.18 -8.40 2.73
C PHE A 43 -11.16 -8.84 1.63
N THR A 44 -11.16 -10.13 1.31
CA THR A 44 -12.07 -10.74 0.34
C THR A 44 -12.87 -11.83 1.02
N HIS A 45 -14.12 -12.03 0.58
CA HIS A 45 -15.08 -12.90 1.26
C HIS A 45 -15.48 -14.13 0.44
N ASP A 46 -15.02 -14.23 -0.80
CA ASP A 46 -15.28 -15.39 -1.66
C ASP A 46 -14.17 -16.45 -1.52
N ARG A 47 -14.50 -17.69 -1.89
CA ARG A 47 -13.58 -18.84 -1.79
C ARG A 47 -12.27 -18.65 -2.56
N HIS A 48 -12.28 -17.89 -3.65
CA HIS A 48 -11.14 -17.71 -4.54
C HIS A 48 -10.29 -16.49 -4.17
N ARG A 49 -10.70 -15.74 -3.14
CA ARG A 49 -10.06 -14.50 -2.68
C ARG A 49 -9.91 -13.48 -3.82
N THR A 50 -11.00 -13.25 -4.54
CA THR A 50 -11.02 -12.45 -5.76
C THR A 50 -10.98 -10.96 -5.46
N VAL A 51 -9.92 -10.31 -5.94
CA VAL A 51 -9.56 -8.90 -5.71
C VAL A 51 -9.85 -7.99 -6.91
N ASP A 52 -10.20 -8.56 -8.06
CA ASP A 52 -10.48 -7.86 -9.32
C ASP A 52 -11.77 -8.38 -9.96
N ASP A 53 -12.33 -7.61 -10.89
CA ASP A 53 -13.50 -7.99 -11.68
C ASP A 53 -13.42 -7.38 -13.09
N ALA A 54 -14.23 -7.90 -14.01
CA ALA A 54 -14.35 -7.35 -15.35
C ALA A 54 -14.90 -5.91 -15.27
N PRO A 55 -14.37 -4.98 -16.09
CA PRO A 55 -14.88 -3.62 -16.12
C PRO A 55 -16.33 -3.60 -16.61
N TYR A 56 -17.20 -2.88 -15.89
CA TYR A 56 -18.54 -2.59 -16.37
C TYR A 56 -18.49 -1.83 -17.70
N GLY A 57 -19.34 -2.23 -18.66
CA GLY A 57 -19.30 -1.73 -20.04
C GLY A 57 -18.40 -2.56 -20.98
N GLY A 58 -17.70 -3.58 -20.45
CA GLY A 58 -16.82 -4.45 -21.22
C GLY A 58 -15.45 -3.82 -21.49
N GLY A 59 -14.63 -4.53 -22.26
CA GLY A 59 -13.23 -4.16 -22.51
C GLY A 59 -12.27 -5.31 -22.18
N ALA A 60 -10.99 -5.11 -22.45
CA ALA A 60 -9.96 -6.10 -22.13
C ALA A 60 -9.45 -5.90 -20.70
N GLY A 61 -9.07 -7.02 -20.06
CA GLY A 61 -8.43 -7.02 -18.75
C GLY A 61 -9.41 -6.94 -17.58
N MET A 62 -8.84 -6.79 -16.39
CA MET A 62 -9.54 -6.76 -15.11
C MET A 62 -9.26 -5.43 -14.39
N VAL A 63 -10.17 -5.04 -13.50
CA VAL A 63 -10.04 -3.86 -12.64
C VAL A 63 -10.18 -4.29 -11.20
N MET A 64 -9.33 -3.76 -10.33
CA MET A 64 -9.42 -4.07 -8.91
C MET A 64 -10.80 -3.70 -8.34
N LYS A 65 -11.36 -4.59 -7.52
CA LYS A 65 -12.61 -4.36 -6.81
C LYS A 65 -12.41 -3.28 -5.74
N PRO A 66 -13.39 -2.38 -5.54
CA PRO A 66 -13.28 -1.35 -4.52
C PRO A 66 -13.34 -1.92 -3.10
N ASP A 67 -14.25 -2.88 -2.83
CA ASP A 67 -14.57 -3.32 -1.47
C ASP A 67 -13.34 -3.74 -0.65
N PRO A 68 -12.42 -4.58 -1.16
CA PRO A 68 -11.23 -4.97 -0.40
C PRO A 68 -10.33 -3.80 0.01
N PHE A 69 -10.25 -2.75 -0.81
CA PHE A 69 -9.46 -1.56 -0.49
C PHE A 69 -10.08 -0.73 0.63
N PHE A 70 -11.41 -0.56 0.59
CA PHE A 70 -12.12 0.16 1.66
C PHE A 70 -12.00 -0.60 2.99
N GLU A 71 -12.23 -1.90 2.99
CA GLU A 71 -12.08 -2.74 4.18
C GLU A 71 -10.64 -2.71 4.73
N ALA A 72 -9.63 -2.77 3.86
CA ALA A 72 -8.22 -2.67 4.27
C ALA A 72 -7.90 -1.31 4.92
N VAL A 73 -8.35 -0.21 4.31
CA VAL A 73 -8.15 1.16 4.83
C VAL A 73 -8.86 1.36 6.17
N GLU A 74 -10.09 0.85 6.31
CA GLU A 74 -10.86 0.90 7.55
C GLU A 74 -10.23 0.04 8.65
N HIS A 75 -9.81 -1.17 8.33
CA HIS A 75 -9.13 -2.07 9.26
C HIS A 75 -7.84 -1.44 9.81
N LEU A 76 -7.07 -0.77 8.96
CA LEU A 76 -5.86 -0.07 9.36
C LEU A 76 -6.14 1.17 10.22
N GLY A 77 -7.38 1.68 10.21
CA GLY A 77 -7.70 3.02 10.73
C GLY A 77 -6.84 4.10 10.06
N ALA A 78 -6.55 3.90 8.77
CA ALA A 78 -5.51 4.64 8.07
C ALA A 78 -5.82 6.14 8.03
N LYS A 79 -4.81 6.95 8.33
CA LYS A 79 -4.92 8.41 8.29
C LYS A 79 -4.30 8.95 7.02
N ALA A 80 -4.74 10.14 6.61
CA ALA A 80 -4.12 10.83 5.49
C ALA A 80 -2.63 11.11 5.79
N PRO A 81 -1.74 11.02 4.78
CA PRO A 81 -2.03 10.74 3.37
C PRO A 81 -2.28 9.25 3.04
N ILE A 82 -3.36 9.01 2.27
CA ILE A 82 -3.61 7.76 1.54
C ILE A 82 -3.35 8.04 0.06
N VAL A 83 -2.45 7.29 -0.57
CA VAL A 83 -1.92 7.58 -1.91
C VAL A 83 -2.15 6.38 -2.82
N LEU A 84 -2.92 6.59 -3.90
CA LEU A 84 -3.06 5.62 -4.97
C LEU A 84 -1.93 5.79 -5.98
N LEU A 85 -1.12 4.75 -6.18
CA LEU A 85 -0.04 4.77 -7.16
C LEU A 85 -0.59 4.52 -8.57
N SER A 86 -0.48 5.53 -9.45
CA SER A 86 -1.03 5.44 -10.80
C SER A 86 -0.20 6.25 -11.80
N ALA A 87 -0.12 5.79 -13.04
CA ALA A 87 0.47 6.55 -14.15
C ALA A 87 -0.27 7.87 -14.46
N ARG A 88 -1.52 8.02 -14.00
CA ARG A 88 -2.28 9.29 -14.07
C ARG A 88 -1.90 10.26 -12.95
N GLY A 89 -1.15 9.81 -11.95
CA GLY A 89 -0.72 10.61 -10.83
C GLY A 89 0.38 11.61 -11.21
N ARG A 90 0.72 12.47 -10.25
CA ARG A 90 1.88 13.36 -10.38
C ARG A 90 3.17 12.52 -10.39
N VAL A 91 4.11 12.88 -11.26
CA VAL A 91 5.45 12.27 -11.28
C VAL A 91 6.13 12.50 -9.92
N PHE A 92 6.56 11.41 -9.29
CA PHE A 92 7.22 11.46 -8.00
C PHE A 92 8.61 12.11 -8.11
N ALA A 93 8.86 13.14 -7.31
CA ALA A 93 10.15 13.82 -7.24
C ALA A 93 10.67 13.84 -5.79
N HIS A 94 11.92 14.26 -5.60
CA HIS A 94 12.54 14.28 -4.28
C HIS A 94 11.75 15.12 -3.25
N ALA A 95 11.18 16.25 -3.67
CA ALA A 95 10.33 17.07 -2.80
C ALA A 95 9.08 16.34 -2.30
N ASP A 96 8.57 15.35 -3.05
CA ASP A 96 7.47 14.50 -2.58
C ASP A 96 7.94 13.52 -1.49
N ALA A 97 9.16 12.98 -1.63
CA ALA A 97 9.76 12.13 -0.60
C ALA A 97 9.98 12.90 0.71
N GLU A 98 10.52 14.12 0.65
CA GLU A 98 10.69 14.98 1.82
C GLU A 98 9.33 15.30 2.48
N ARG A 99 8.33 15.63 1.67
CA ARG A 99 6.97 15.90 2.15
C ARG A 99 6.36 14.69 2.86
N PHE A 100 6.49 13.49 2.30
CA PHE A 100 5.98 12.27 2.91
C PHE A 100 6.83 11.77 4.10
N ALA A 101 8.10 12.16 4.19
CA ALA A 101 8.92 11.85 5.35
C ALA A 101 8.55 12.68 6.60
N ALA A 102 7.84 13.81 6.41
CA ALA A 102 7.44 14.70 7.49
C ALA A 102 6.11 14.33 8.18
N VAL A 103 5.36 13.36 7.65
CA VAL A 103 4.12 12.88 8.26
C VAL A 103 4.38 11.71 9.22
N GLU A 104 3.43 11.41 10.09
CA GLU A 104 3.53 10.25 11.00
C GLU A 104 3.21 8.93 10.30
N GLU A 105 2.34 8.96 9.30
CA GLU A 105 1.83 7.79 8.59
C GLU A 105 1.60 8.10 7.12
N ILE A 106 1.86 7.12 6.25
CA ILE A 106 1.44 7.13 4.85
C ILE A 106 0.94 5.74 4.47
N THR A 107 -0.18 5.69 3.75
CA THR A 107 -0.74 4.45 3.20
C THR A 107 -0.67 4.48 1.68
N LEU A 108 0.01 3.49 1.09
CA LEU A 108 0.15 3.32 -0.35
C LEU A 108 -0.80 2.23 -0.83
N LEU A 109 -1.64 2.57 -1.81
CA LEU A 109 -2.60 1.71 -2.49
C LEU A 109 -2.15 1.43 -3.93
#